data_AF-A0A397FVE9-F1
#
_entry.id   AF-A0A397FVE9-F1
#
_cell.length_a   1.000
_cell.length_b   1.000
_cell.length_c   1.000
_cell.angle_alpha   90.00
_cell.angle_beta   90.00
_cell.angle_gamma   90.00
#
_symmetry.space_group_name_H-M   'P 1'
#
loop_
_entity.id
_entity.type
_entity.pdbx_description
1 polymer ?
#
loop_
_entity_poly.entity_id
_entity_poly.type
_entity_poly.pdbx_seq_one_letter_code
_entity_poly.pdbx_strand_id
1 'polypeptide(L)' 'MKKIEEKLKKILNAKNKPLVGNNRSFSMIATKRKFRGNIQKFKIGNKTYKIRVKDFRSLRSY' A
#
# COMPACT_ATOMS: atom_id res chain seq x y z
N MET A 1 19.50 4.38 10.92
CA MET A 1 18.71 3.12 10.86
C MET A 1 17.47 3.10 11.76
N LYS A 2 17.55 3.47 13.05
CA LYS A 2 16.38 3.49 13.98
C LYS A 2 15.10 4.14 13.42
N LYS A 3 15.20 5.29 12.74
CA LYS A 3 14.06 6.00 12.12
C LYS A 3 13.34 5.20 11.02
N ILE A 4 14.08 4.38 10.25
CA ILE A 4 13.51 3.53 9.19
C ILE A 4 12.74 2.37 9.82
N GLU A 5 13.27 1.79 10.89
CA GLU A 5 12.63 0.69 11.62
C GLU A 5 11.32 1.12 12.28
N GLU A 6 11.29 2.31 12.90
CA GLU A 6 10.05 2.88 13.46
C GLU A 6 8.98 3.13 12.40
N LYS A 7 9.36 3.71 11.25
CA LYS A 7 8.43 3.89 10.12
C LYS A 7 7.94 2.56 9.58
N LEU A 8 8.82 1.57 9.43
CA LEU A 8 8.45 0.25 8.96
C LEU A 8 7.45 -0.40 9.92
N LYS A 9 7.67 -0.31 11.24
CA LYS A 9 6.74 -0.79 12.27
C LYS A 9 5.37 -0.12 12.15
N LYS A 10 5.34 1.20 11.95
CA LYS A 10 4.09 1.97 11.74
C LYS A 10 3.34 1.52 10.48
N ILE A 11 4.06 1.31 9.37
CA ILE A 11 3.47 0.86 8.09
C ILE A 11 2.90 -0.55 8.22
N LEU A 12 3.61 -1.48 8.87
CA LEU A 12 3.17 -2.86 9.05
C LEU A 12 1.93 -2.96 9.95
N ASN A 13 1.82 -2.10 10.97
CA ASN A 13 0.65 -2.03 11.84
C ASN A 13 -0.55 -1.33 11.18
N ALA A 14 -0.34 -0.57 10.11
CA ALA A 14 -1.42 0.14 9.43
C ALA A 14 -2.31 -0.82 8.64
N LYS A 15 -3.54 -1.03 9.11
CA LYS A 15 -4.57 -1.83 8.42
C LYS A 15 -5.14 -1.10 7.21
N ASN A 16 -4.38 -1.04 6.12
CA ASN A 16 -4.81 -0.43 4.87
C ASN A 16 -5.73 -1.37 4.08
N LYS A 17 -7.05 -1.24 4.30
CA LYS A 17 -8.06 -1.96 3.54
C LYS A 17 -8.21 -1.38 2.12
N PRO A 18 -8.61 -2.20 1.13
CA PRO A 18 -8.94 -1.69 -0.20
C PRO A 18 -10.15 -0.76 -0.13
N LEU A 19 -10.12 0.31 -0.93
CA LEU A 19 -11.26 1.21 -1.07
C LEU A 19 -12.33 0.51 -1.92
N VAL A 20 -13.59 0.60 -1.50
CA VAL A 20 -14.72 0.10 -2.27
C VAL A 20 -15.41 1.29 -2.93
N GLY A 21 -15.70 1.17 -4.22
CA GLY A 21 -16.42 2.19 -4.96
C GLY A 21 -17.12 1.61 -6.19
N ASN A 22 -17.42 2.46 -7.15
CA ASN A 22 -18.13 2.08 -8.36
C ASN A 22 -17.32 2.47 -9.61
N ASN A 23 -17.35 1.63 -10.63
CA ASN A 23 -16.95 1.98 -11.98
C ASN A 23 -18.20 2.45 -12.74
N ARG A 24 -18.17 3.70 -13.23
CA ARG A 24 -19.28 4.30 -13.98
C ARG A 24 -19.03 4.10 -15.48
N SER A 25 -20.01 3.58 -16.20
CA SER A 25 -19.97 3.50 -17.66
C SER A 25 -20.19 4.87 -18.30
N PHE A 26 -20.02 4.95 -19.62
CA PHE A 26 -20.42 6.11 -20.42
C PHE A 26 -21.90 6.49 -20.20
N SER A 27 -22.78 5.50 -20.09
CA SER A 27 -24.20 5.64 -19.72
C SER A 27 -24.46 5.80 -18.21
N MET A 28 -23.42 6.07 -17.41
CA MET A 28 -23.48 6.28 -15.96
C MET A 28 -23.96 5.07 -15.12
N ILE A 29 -23.98 3.87 -15.70
CA ILE A 29 -24.31 2.63 -15.00
C ILE A 29 -23.20 2.32 -13.99
N ALA A 30 -23.58 2.05 -12.74
CA ALA A 30 -22.65 1.85 -11.65
C ALA A 30 -22.40 0.37 -11.39
N THR A 31 -21.17 -0.09 -11.59
CA THR A 31 -20.73 -1.46 -11.25
C THR A 31 -19.80 -1.44 -10.04
N LYS A 32 -19.90 -2.40 -9.13
CA LYS A 32 -19.05 -2.43 -7.91
C LYS A 32 -17.59 -2.71 -8.28
N ARG A 33 -16.65 -1.95 -7.69
CA ARG A 33 -15.20 -2.10 -7.89
C ARG A 33 -14.44 -1.95 -6.57
N LYS A 34 -13.36 -2.72 -6.41
CA LYS A 34 -12.40 -2.57 -5.32
C LYS A 34 -11.10 -1.95 -5.85
N PHE A 35 -10.68 -0.84 -5.26
CA PHE A 35 -9.42 -0.17 -5.57
C PHE A 35 -8.36 -0.63 -4.56
N ARG A 36 -7.47 -1.51 -5.02
CA ARG A 36 -6.35 -2.03 -4.23
C ARG A 36 -5.12 -1.13 -4.43
N GLY A 37 -4.33 -0.97 -3.37
CA GLY A 37 -3.00 -0.40 -3.51
C GLY A 37 -2.07 -1.34 -4.27
N ASN A 38 -1.08 -0.79 -4.98
CA ASN A 38 -0.02 -1.59 -5.61
C ASN A 38 0.88 -2.19 -4.52
N ILE A 39 0.62 -3.45 -4.14
CA ILE A 39 1.36 -4.20 -3.12
C ILE A 39 2.38 -5.10 -3.80
N GLN A 40 3.64 -5.01 -3.37
CA GLN A 40 4.74 -5.80 -3.91
C GLN A 40 5.59 -6.39 -2.77
N LYS A 41 6.41 -7.38 -3.10
CA LYS A 41 7.38 -7.98 -2.17
C LYS A 41 8.68 -7.18 -2.23
N PHE A 42 9.13 -6.64 -1.10
CA PHE A 42 10.40 -5.92 -0.99
C PHE A 42 11.29 -6.57 0.05
N LYS A 43 12.58 -6.73 -0.26
CA LYS A 43 13.60 -7.17 0.70
C LYS A 43 14.13 -5.94 1.46
N ILE A 44 14.01 -5.95 2.79
CA ILE A 44 14.50 -4.90 3.69
C ILE A 44 15.38 -5.59 4.74
N GLY A 45 16.71 -5.38 4.64
CA GLY A 45 17.68 -6.17 5.38
C GLY A 45 17.58 -7.67 5.01
N ASN A 46 17.47 -8.54 6.01
CA ASN A 46 17.37 -9.99 5.83
C ASN A 46 15.93 -10.51 5.71
N LYS A 47 14.91 -9.64 5.74
CA LYS A 47 13.50 -10.03 5.70
C LYS A 47 12.79 -9.49 4.47
N THR A 48 11.80 -10.23 3.98
CA THR A 48 10.96 -9.83 2.85
C THR A 48 9.57 -9.45 3.35
N TYR A 49 9.10 -8.26 2.95
CA TYR A 49 7.82 -7.71 3.37
C TYR A 49 6.90 -7.48 2.16
N LYS A 50 5.60 -7.72 2.34
CA LYS A 50 4.57 -7.33 1.37
C LYS A 50 4.03 -5.96 1.76
N ILE A 51 4.46 -4.91 1.07
CA ILE A 51 4.06 -3.53 1.37
C ILE A 51 3.68 -2.79 0.09
N ARG A 52 2.96 -1.66 0.23
CA ARG A 52 2.62 -0.84 -0.93
C ARG A 52 3.86 -0.12 -1.45
N VAL A 53 3.95 0.02 -2.76
CA VAL A 53 5.07 0.72 -3.43
C VAL A 53 5.24 2.14 -2.88
N LYS A 54 4.14 2.88 -2.64
CA LYS A 54 4.20 4.22 -2.06
C LYS A 54 4.81 4.25 -0.65
N ASP A 55 4.49 3.25 0.16
CA ASP A 55 4.97 3.15 1.54
C ASP A 55 6.46 2.80 1.52
N PHE A 56 6.89 1.91 0.61
CA PHE A 56 8.31 1.61 0.37
C PHE A 56 9.10 2.84 -0.10
N ARG A 57 8.57 3.62 -1.05
CA ARG A 57 9.20 4.87 -1.50
C ARG A 57 9.41 5.86 -0.34
N SER A 58 8.45 5.94 0.58
CA SER A 58 8.55 6.82 1.76
C SER A 58 9.65 6.41 2.76
N LEU A 59 10.12 5.16 2.70
CA LEU A 59 11.26 4.68 3.50
C LEU A 59 12.60 5.11 2.92
N ARG A 60 12.69 5.32 1.60
CA ARG A 60 13.95 5.64 0.88
C ARG A 60 14.25 7.13 0.78
N SER A 61 13.28 8.00 1.02
CA SER A 61 13.42 9.46 0.90
C SER A 61 14.17 10.13 2.07
N TYR A 62 15.10 9.43 2.71
CA TYR A 62 15.93 9.90 3.83
C TYR A 62 17.40 9.67 3.57
#